data_AF-A0A133V6Q5-F1
#
_entry.id   AF-A0A133V6Q5-F1
#
_cell.length_a   1.000
_cell.length_b   1.000
_cell.length_c   1.000
_cell.angle_alpha   90.00
_cell.angle_beta   90.00
_cell.angle_gamma   90.00
#
_symmetry.space_group_name_H-M   'P 1'
#
loop_
_entity.id
_entity.type
_entity.pdbx_description
1 polymer ?
#
loop_
_entity_poly.entity_id
_entity_poly.type
_entity_poly.pdbx_seq_one_letter_code
_entity_poly.pdbx_strand_id
1 'polypeptide(L)'
;MKTTSFRLREKELERIRELAEERQEEKSVVVRRLLDYGWEYLMIRQYAQEKISLGRLAKKLDLPITEAIDLLSVLGVKAPLEKEDVLEGYETLKKEY
;
A
#
# COMPACT_ATOMS: atom_id res chain seq x y z
N MET A 1 9.31 16.54 15.35
CA MET A 1 8.52 15.27 15.37
C MET A 1 7.72 15.21 16.65
N LYS A 2 6.59 14.48 16.66
CA LYS A 2 5.80 14.21 17.86
C LYS A 2 6.15 12.82 18.40
N THR A 3 6.18 12.66 19.71
CA THR A 3 6.45 11.37 20.37
C THR A 3 5.13 10.76 20.84
N THR A 4 4.99 9.45 20.69
CA THR A 4 3.85 8.69 21.19
C THR A 4 4.34 7.35 21.70
N SER A 5 3.79 6.89 22.82
CA SER A 5 4.15 5.63 23.46
C SER A 5 3.08 4.58 23.17
N PHE A 6 3.50 3.41 22.68
CA PHE A 6 2.63 2.25 22.46
C PHE A 6 3.05 1.10 23.36
N ARG A 7 2.07 0.34 23.86
CA ARG A 7 2.34 -0.92 24.55
C ARG A 7 2.40 -2.04 23.52
N LEU A 8 3.54 -2.70 23.44
CA LEU A 8 3.78 -3.83 22.56
C LEU A 8 3.96 -5.11 23.39
N ARG A 9 3.60 -6.25 22.81
CA ARG A 9 3.87 -7.57 23.37
C ARG A 9 5.36 -7.89 23.24
N GLU A 10 5.87 -8.77 24.09
CA GLU A 10 7.30 -9.12 24.08
C GLU A 10 7.77 -9.60 22.71
N LYS A 11 6.99 -10.48 22.08
CA LYS A 11 7.26 -11.01 20.73
C LYS A 11 7.35 -9.92 19.64
N GLU A 12 6.61 -8.82 19.79
CA GLU A 12 6.68 -7.71 18.83
C GLU A 12 7.96 -6.91 19.04
N LEU A 13 8.34 -6.67 20.30
CA LEU A 13 9.60 -6.01 20.66
C LEU A 13 10.83 -6.82 20.25
N GLU A 14 10.76 -8.15 20.30
CA GLU A 14 11.80 -9.06 19.87
C GLU A 14 12.04 -8.95 18.35
N ARG A 15 10.98 -9.07 17.54
CA ARG A 15 11.07 -8.89 16.08
C ARG A 15 11.64 -7.52 15.67
N ILE A 16 11.26 -6.46 16.39
CA ILE A 16 11.79 -5.11 16.14
C ILE A 16 13.28 -5.04 16.48
N ARG A 17 13.72 -5.70 17.57
CA ARG A 17 15.13 -5.77 17.97
C ARG A 17 15.96 -6.52 16.93
N GLU A 18 15.54 -7.72 16.56
CA GLU A 18 16.20 -8.56 15.55
C GLU A 18 16.38 -7.78 14.24
N LEU A 19 15.31 -7.19 13.72
CA LEU A 19 15.37 -6.44 12.46
C LEU A 19 16.25 -5.19 12.55
N ALA A 20 16.29 -4.52 13.71
CA ALA A 20 17.16 -3.38 13.93
C ALA A 20 18.65 -3.78 13.97
N GLU A 21 18.96 -4.92 14.59
CA GLU A 21 20.30 -5.49 14.64
C GLU A 21 20.76 -5.95 13.24
N GLU A 22 19.93 -6.69 12.51
CA GLU A 22 20.20 -7.13 11.13
C GLU A 22 20.52 -5.98 10.19
N ARG A 23 19.82 -4.84 10.35
CA ARG A 23 19.97 -3.66 9.49
C ARG A 23 20.96 -2.62 10.02
N GLN A 24 21.51 -2.82 11.23
CA GLN A 24 22.34 -1.83 11.92
C GLN A 24 21.66 -0.45 12.04
N GLU A 25 20.38 -0.45 12.38
CA GLU A 25 19.55 0.76 12.47
C GLU A 25 18.97 0.94 13.88
N GLU A 26 18.57 2.18 14.22
CA GLU A 26 17.82 2.40 15.45
C GLU A 26 16.43 1.76 15.39
N LYS A 27 15.99 1.19 16.52
CA LYS A 27 14.62 0.66 16.68
C LYS A 27 13.54 1.67 16.28
N SER A 28 13.77 2.96 16.57
CA SER A 28 12.83 4.03 16.24
C SER A 28 12.63 4.20 14.73
N VAL A 29 13.69 4.01 13.94
CA VAL A 29 13.67 4.04 12.47
C VAL A 29 12.95 2.82 11.94
N VAL A 30 13.30 1.63 12.45
CA VAL A 30 12.65 0.36 12.07
C VAL A 30 11.15 0.39 12.35
N VAL A 31 10.72 0.85 13.53
CA VAL A 31 9.30 0.94 13.88
C VAL A 31 8.55 1.87 12.94
N ARG A 32 9.08 3.06 12.63
CA ARG A 32 8.44 3.99 11.69
C ARG A 32 8.28 3.34 10.31
N ARG A 33 9.34 2.72 9.80
CA ARG A 33 9.30 2.02 8.51
C ARG A 33 8.27 0.88 8.49
N LEU A 34 8.20 0.09 9.56
CA LEU A 34 7.19 -0.97 9.68
C LEU A 34 5.77 -0.42 9.72
N LEU A 35 5.55 0.75 10.33
CA LEU A 35 4.26 1.44 10.29
C LEU A 35 3.90 1.88 8.87
N ASP A 36 4.87 2.43 8.12
CA ASP A 36 4.67 2.83 6.73
C ASP A 36 4.31 1.62 5.85
N TYR A 37 5.07 0.51 5.97
CA TYR A 37 4.77 -0.73 5.28
C TYR A 37 3.41 -1.32 5.67
N GLY A 38 3.04 -1.25 6.95
CA GLY A 38 1.74 -1.71 7.43
C GLY A 38 0.59 -0.89 6.85
N TRP A 39 0.75 0.42 6.73
CA TRP A 39 -0.22 1.31 6.09
C TRP A 39 -0.37 1.00 4.61
N GLU A 40 0.75 0.87 3.90
CA GLU A 40 0.78 0.56 2.47
C GLU A 40 0.07 -0.76 2.16
N TYR A 41 0.47 -1.83 2.87
CA TYR A 41 -0.13 -3.14 2.74
C TYR A 41 -1.64 -3.11 3.04
N LEU A 42 -2.08 -2.38 4.07
CA LEU A 42 -3.50 -2.26 4.38
C LEU A 42 -4.30 -1.62 3.24
N MET A 43 -3.77 -0.57 2.60
CA MET A 43 -4.45 0.08 1.49
C MET A 43 -4.49 -0.81 0.24
N ILE A 44 -3.38 -1.47 -0.09
CA ILE A 44 -3.31 -2.44 -1.20
C ILE A 44 -4.33 -3.57 -0.98
N ARG A 45 -4.44 -4.10 0.24
CA ARG A 45 -5.42 -5.12 0.60
C ARG A 45 -6.85 -4.65 0.45
N GLN A 46 -7.15 -3.39 0.77
CA GLN A 46 -8.48 -2.84 0.55
C GLN A 46 -8.80 -2.71 -0.94
N TYR A 47 -7.84 -2.28 -1.75
CA TYR A 47 -8.02 -2.21 -3.21
C TYR A 47 -8.24 -3.58 -3.83
N ALA A 48 -7.40 -4.57 -3.49
CA ALA A 48 -7.50 -5.94 -3.99
C ALA A 48 -8.79 -6.66 -3.56
N GLN A 49 -9.47 -6.16 -2.52
CA GLN A 49 -10.76 -6.64 -2.05
C GLN A 49 -11.92 -5.77 -2.54
N GLU A 50 -11.67 -4.88 -3.51
CA GLU A 50 -12.65 -3.97 -4.11
C GLU A 50 -13.33 -3.00 -3.11
N LYS A 51 -12.73 -2.81 -1.93
CA LYS A 51 -13.26 -1.92 -0.89
C LYS A 51 -12.97 -0.45 -1.17
N ILE A 52 -11.95 -0.17 -1.96
CA ILE A 52 -11.57 1.18 -2.39
C ILE A 52 -11.20 1.16 -3.88
N SER A 53 -11.49 2.26 -4.58
CA SER A 53 -11.06 2.44 -5.97
C SER A 53 -9.56 2.74 -6.07
N LEU A 54 -8.99 2.59 -7.28
CA LEU A 54 -7.59 2.94 -7.56
C LEU A 54 -7.27 4.40 -7.21
N GLY A 55 -8.14 5.34 -7.57
CA GLY A 55 -7.95 6.76 -7.23
C GLY A 55 -7.96 7.01 -5.72
N ARG A 56 -8.76 6.24 -4.96
CA ARG A 56 -8.78 6.32 -3.49
C ARG A 56 -7.54 5.69 -2.87
N LEU A 57 -7.03 4.59 -3.43
CA LEU A 57 -5.75 4.00 -3.06
C LEU A 57 -4.60 5.03 -3.25
N ALA A 58 -4.48 5.59 -4.45
CA ALA A 58 -3.45 6.57 -4.79
C ALA A 58 -3.47 7.76 -3.82
N LYS A 59 -4.66 8.33 -3.56
CA LYS A 59 -4.84 9.41 -2.58
C LYS A 59 -4.45 9.01 -1.15
N LYS A 60 -4.69 7.76 -0.75
CA LYS A 60 -4.37 7.28 0.62
C LYS A 60 -2.89 6.98 0.82
N LEU A 61 -2.18 6.65 -0.26
CA LEU A 61 -0.73 6.45 -0.27
C LEU A 61 0.04 7.73 -0.62
N ASP A 62 -0.67 8.82 -0.93
CA ASP A 62 -0.09 10.08 -1.40
C ASP A 62 0.78 9.90 -2.66
N LEU A 63 0.31 9.05 -3.57
CA LEU A 63 0.97 8.73 -4.85
C LEU A 63 0.16 9.27 -6.03
N PRO A 64 0.82 9.65 -7.13
CA PRO A 64 0.19 9.72 -8.43
C PRO A 64 -0.49 8.38 -8.79
N ILE A 65 -1.58 8.43 -9.56
CA ILE A 65 -2.30 7.22 -9.99
C ILE A 65 -1.38 6.26 -10.75
N THR A 66 -0.48 6.79 -11.59
CA THR A 66 0.50 5.99 -12.35
C THR A 66 1.44 5.22 -11.44
N GLU A 67 1.98 5.85 -10.40
CA GLU A 67 2.85 5.19 -9.43
C GLU A 67 2.10 4.15 -8.60
N ALA A 68 0.82 4.40 -8.29
CA ALA A 68 -0.02 3.39 -7.64
C ALA A 68 -0.24 2.15 -8.53
N ILE A 69 -0.39 2.34 -9.85
CA ILE A 69 -0.49 1.23 -10.81
C ILE A 69 0.83 0.45 -10.85
N ASP A 70 1.96 1.14 -10.94
CA ASP A 70 3.29 0.52 -10.96
C ASP A 70 3.53 -0.30 -9.68
N LEU A 71 3.19 0.28 -8.52
CA LEU A 71 3.27 -0.41 -7.22
C LEU A 71 2.44 -1.70 -7.21
N LEU A 72 1.19 -1.63 -7.65
CA LEU A 72 0.31 -2.80 -7.71
C LEU A 72 0.87 -3.86 -8.68
N SER A 73 1.43 -3.44 -9.81
CA SER A 73 2.02 -4.33 -10.81
C SER A 73 3.24 -5.08 -10.26
N VAL A 74 4.16 -4.37 -9.61
CA VAL A 74 5.36 -4.95 -8.96
C VAL A 74 4.95 -6.00 -7.92
N LEU A 75 3.86 -5.78 -7.20
CA LEU A 75 3.35 -6.68 -6.18
C LEU A 75 2.44 -7.79 -6.74
N GLY A 76 2.21 -7.84 -8.05
CA GLY A 76 1.36 -8.84 -8.70
C GLY A 76 -0.13 -8.71 -8.34
N VAL A 77 -0.56 -7.54 -7.87
CA VAL A 77 -1.96 -7.28 -7.52
C VAL A 77 -2.71 -6.96 -8.81
N LYS A 78 -3.58 -7.88 -9.22
CA LYS A 78 -4.41 -7.71 -10.41
C LYS A 78 -5.45 -6.62 -10.19
N ALA A 79 -5.73 -5.86 -11.23
CA ALA A 79 -6.89 -4.98 -11.25
C ALA A 79 -8.16 -5.84 -11.16
N PRO A 80 -9.15 -5.44 -10.33
CA PRO A 80 -10.47 -6.09 -10.30
C PRO A 80 -11.29 -5.58 -11.49
N LEU A 81 -10.85 -5.94 -12.69
CA LEU A 81 -11.49 -5.57 -13.95
C LEU A 81 -11.54 -6.81 -14.85
N GLU A 82 -12.70 -7.04 -15.44
CA GLU A 82 -12.88 -8.04 -16.48
C GLU A 82 -12.58 -7.43 -17.85
N LYS A 83 -12.40 -8.29 -18.86
CA LYS A 83 -12.12 -7.86 -20.23
C LYS A 83 -13.24 -6.97 -20.79
N GLU A 84 -14.47 -7.31 -20.44
CA GLU A 84 -15.68 -6.62 -20.87
C GLU A 84 -15.70 -5.17 -20.35
N ASP A 85 -15.29 -4.95 -19.09
CA ASP A 85 -15.20 -3.62 -18.49
C ASP A 85 -14.24 -2.71 -19.27
N VAL A 86 -13.11 -3.28 -19.70
CA VAL A 86 -12.10 -2.56 -20.49
C VAL A 86 -12.62 -2.20 -21.88
N LEU A 87 -13.32 -3.13 -22.54
CA LEU A 87 -13.90 -2.90 -23.86
C LEU A 87 -15.02 -1.85 -23.83
N GLU A 88 -15.87 -1.88 -22.81
CA GLU A 88 -16.93 -0.88 -22.61
C GLU A 88 -16.34 0.53 -22.41
N GLY A 89 -15.26 0.63 -21.63
CA GLY A 89 -14.53 1.88 -21.47
C GLY A 89 -14.00 2.43 -22.80
N TYR A 90 -13.44 1.56 -23.65
CA TYR A 90 -12.93 1.94 -24.96
C TYR A 90 -14.03 2.41 -25.92
N GLU A 91 -15.14 1.68 -26.00
CA GLU A 91 -16.28 2.07 -26.84
C GLU A 91 -16.91 3.38 -26.40
N THR A 92 -16.90 3.68 -25.09
CA THR A 92 -17.35 4.96 -24.55
C THR A 92 -16.44 6.10 -25.00
N LEU A 93 -15.12 5.94 -24.86
CA LEU A 93 -14.14 6.95 -25.29
C LEU A 93 -14.24 7.26 -26.79
N LYS A 94 -14.43 6.24 -27.62
CA LYS A 94 -14.57 6.36 -29.08
C LYS A 94 -15.82 7.14 -29.52
N LYS A 95 -16.82 7.28 -28.65
CA LYS A 95 -18.02 8.10 -28.93
C LYS A 95 -17.80 9.57 -28.60
N GLU A 96 -16.86 9.87 -27.71
CA GLU A 96 -16.58 11.23 -27.21
C GLU A 96 -15.47 11.95 -27.99
N TYR A 97 -14.59 11.19 -28.66
CA TYR A 97 -13.45 11.67 -29.45
C TYR A 97 -13.44 11.05 -30.84
#